data_AF-A0A1C5N1M8-F1
#
_entry.id   AF-A0A1C5N1M8-F1
#
_cell.length_a   1.000
_cell.length_b   1.000
_cell.length_c   1.000
_cell.angle_alpha   90.00
_cell.angle_beta   90.00
_cell.angle_gamma   90.00
#
_symmetry.space_group_name_H-M   'P 1'
#
loop_
_entity.id
_entity.type
_entity.pdbx_description
1 polymer ?
#
loop_
_entity_poly.entity_id
_entity_poly.type
_entity_poly.pdbx_seq_one_letter_code
_entity_poly.pdbx_strand_id
1 'polypeptide(L)'
;MHSEDFTLIENFKSLMRQAMLYAQYSHDCIFDESVNNSVAISYLNVAASKFAASEALYYSQFAVLERDEAEEIFHLFDSYMSELLTNYKTDHSHQWTDIEFNRLKETFDSSAFAFENH
;
A
#
# COMPACT_ATOMS: atom_id res chain seq x y z
N MET A 1 1.34 27.21 -7.59
CA MET A 1 0.46 26.07 -7.28
C MET A 1 -0.94 26.60 -7.14
N HIS A 2 -1.85 26.19 -8.02
CA HIS A 2 -3.24 26.60 -7.97
C HIS A 2 -3.95 25.89 -6.81
N SER A 3 -5.07 26.43 -6.32
CA SER A 3 -5.83 25.79 -5.23
C SER A 3 -6.27 24.37 -5.58
N GLU A 4 -6.53 24.12 -6.86
CA GLU A 4 -6.92 22.81 -7.40
C GLU A 4 -5.78 21.78 -7.29
N ASP A 5 -4.53 22.19 -7.58
CA ASP A 5 -3.35 21.33 -7.44
C ASP A 5 -3.16 20.89 -5.97
N PHE A 6 -3.37 21.80 -5.03
CA PHE A 6 -3.27 21.50 -3.60
C PHE A 6 -4.32 20.45 -3.19
N THR A 7 -5.57 20.65 -3.58
CA THR A 7 -6.64 19.67 -3.32
C THR A 7 -6.35 18.31 -3.95
N LEU A 8 -5.81 18.30 -5.17
CA LEU A 8 -5.43 17.08 -5.87
C LEU A 8 -4.31 16.32 -5.12
N ILE A 9 -3.27 17.01 -4.65
CA ILE A 9 -2.17 16.43 -3.86
C ILE A 9 -2.72 15.82 -2.56
N GLU A 10 -3.58 16.54 -1.83
CA GLU A 10 -4.14 16.03 -0.58
C GLU A 10 -5.08 14.83 -0.80
N ASN A 11 -5.86 14.82 -1.89
CA ASN A 11 -6.65 13.65 -2.27
C ASN A 11 -5.77 12.44 -2.59
N PHE A 12 -4.68 12.65 -3.33
CA PHE A 12 -3.73 11.59 -3.65
C PHE A 12 -3.08 11.02 -2.38
N LYS A 13 -2.59 11.87 -1.46
CA LYS A 13 -2.06 11.42 -0.17
C LYS A 13 -3.08 10.63 0.65
N SER A 14 -4.33 11.09 0.67
CA SER A 14 -5.42 10.40 1.37
C SER A 14 -5.67 8.99 0.80
N LEU A 15 -5.63 8.83 -0.53
CA LEU A 15 -5.76 7.52 -1.17
C LEU A 15 -4.57 6.60 -0.85
N MET A 16 -3.34 7.10 -0.94
CA MET A 16 -2.13 6.35 -0.57
C MET A 16 -2.18 5.85 0.88
N ARG A 17 -2.59 6.71 1.82
CA ARG A 17 -2.76 6.37 3.24
C ARG A 17 -3.82 5.30 3.46
N GLN A 18 -4.96 5.41 2.80
CA GLN A 18 -6.00 4.38 2.88
C GLN A 18 -5.51 3.04 2.33
N ALA A 19 -4.79 3.05 1.20
CA ALA A 19 -4.21 1.84 0.62
C ALA A 19 -3.24 1.16 1.58
N MET A 20 -2.31 1.95 2.16
CA MET A 20 -1.35 1.45 3.14
C MET A 20 -2.01 0.91 4.41
N LEU A 21 -3.05 1.58 4.91
CA LEU A 21 -3.80 1.13 6.09
C LEU A 21 -4.39 -0.29 5.87
N TYR A 22 -4.98 -0.54 4.71
CA TYR A 22 -5.52 -1.86 4.40
C TYR A 22 -4.43 -2.90 4.12
N ALA A 23 -3.28 -2.49 3.59
CA ALA A 23 -2.12 -3.37 3.47
C ALA A 23 -1.62 -3.81 4.85
N GLN A 24 -1.61 -2.89 5.83
CA GLN A 24 -1.26 -3.17 7.22
C GLN A 24 -2.27 -4.11 7.88
N TYR A 25 -3.58 -3.87 7.72
CA TYR A 25 -4.59 -4.81 8.24
C TYR A 25 -4.46 -6.21 7.63
N SER A 26 -4.14 -6.30 6.34
CA SER A 26 -3.83 -7.59 5.71
C SER A 26 -2.64 -8.27 6.36
N HIS A 27 -1.54 -7.54 6.58
CA HIS A 27 -0.32 -8.07 7.18
C HIS A 27 -0.57 -8.50 8.63
N ASP A 28 -1.16 -7.65 9.46
CA ASP A 28 -1.46 -7.98 10.87
C ASP A 28 -2.30 -9.27 10.99
N CYS A 29 -3.26 -9.48 10.08
CA CYS A 29 -4.11 -10.67 10.08
C CYS A 29 -3.37 -11.99 9.78
N ILE A 30 -2.26 -12.00 9.03
CA ILE A 30 -1.55 -13.27 8.74
C ILE A 30 -0.76 -13.78 9.95
N PHE A 31 -0.52 -12.92 10.94
CA PHE A 31 0.15 -13.27 12.20
C PHE A 31 -0.82 -13.51 13.37
N ASP A 32 -2.11 -13.28 13.16
CA ASP A 32 -3.15 -13.54 14.16
C ASP A 32 -3.79 -14.92 13.92
N GLU A 33 -3.37 -15.92 14.71
CA GLU A 33 -3.90 -17.29 14.65
C GLU A 33 -5.42 -17.38 14.94
N SER A 34 -6.03 -16.34 15.52
CA SER A 34 -7.47 -16.29 15.77
C SER A 34 -8.28 -15.80 14.56
N VAL A 35 -7.61 -15.23 13.56
CA VAL A 35 -8.22 -14.68 12.36
C VAL A 35 -8.14 -15.69 11.22
N ASN A 36 -9.24 -15.83 10.48
CA ASN A 36 -9.24 -16.66 9.28
C ASN A 36 -8.40 -15.99 8.18
N ASN A 37 -7.46 -16.70 7.57
CA ASN A 37 -6.59 -16.18 6.50
C ASN A 37 -7.35 -15.50 5.34
N SER A 38 -8.61 -15.88 5.06
CA SER A 38 -9.45 -15.19 4.06
C SER A 38 -9.76 -13.73 4.39
N VAL A 39 -9.70 -13.33 5.66
CA VAL A 39 -9.83 -11.94 6.11
C VAL A 39 -8.59 -11.14 5.68
N ALA A 40 -7.39 -11.70 5.84
CA ALA A 40 -6.15 -11.08 5.35
C ALA A 40 -6.22 -10.86 3.83
N ILE A 41 -6.62 -11.87 3.06
CA ILE A 41 -6.82 -11.76 1.61
C ILE A 41 -7.86 -10.69 1.25
N SER A 42 -8.94 -10.59 2.04
CA SER A 42 -9.98 -9.58 1.82
C SER A 42 -9.44 -8.16 2.00
N TYR A 43 -8.66 -7.92 3.07
CA TYR A 43 -7.98 -6.64 3.27
C TYR A 43 -6.94 -6.36 2.19
N LEU A 44 -6.17 -7.35 1.76
CA LEU A 44 -5.22 -7.22 0.66
C LEU A 44 -5.92 -6.77 -0.63
N ASN A 45 -7.08 -7.34 -0.94
CA ASN A 45 -7.86 -6.97 -2.12
C ASN A 45 -8.39 -5.52 -2.03
N VAL A 46 -8.78 -5.06 -0.84
CA VAL A 46 -9.13 -3.66 -0.63
C VAL A 46 -7.91 -2.76 -0.82
N ALA A 47 -6.75 -3.13 -0.28
CA ALA A 47 -5.50 -2.41 -0.48
C ALA A 47 -5.12 -2.31 -1.97
N ALA A 48 -5.17 -3.42 -2.69
CA ALA A 48 -4.89 -3.47 -4.13
C ALA A 48 -5.83 -2.56 -4.94
N SER A 49 -7.12 -2.56 -4.60
CA SER A 49 -8.10 -1.68 -5.24
C SER A 49 -7.79 -0.19 -4.99
N LYS A 50 -7.29 0.15 -3.79
CA LYS A 50 -6.90 1.53 -3.46
C LYS A 50 -5.59 1.92 -4.12
N PHE A 51 -4.57 1.07 -4.12
CA PHE A 51 -3.30 1.32 -4.82
C PHE A 51 -3.52 1.49 -6.32
N ALA A 52 -4.32 0.63 -6.96
CA ALA A 52 -4.66 0.78 -8.38
C ALA A 52 -5.35 2.12 -8.68
N ALA A 53 -6.24 2.58 -7.80
CA ALA A 53 -6.88 3.89 -7.93
C ALA A 53 -5.88 5.05 -7.74
N SER A 54 -4.97 4.93 -6.77
CA SER A 54 -3.89 5.90 -6.54
C SER A 54 -2.95 5.99 -7.74
N GLU A 55 -2.50 4.86 -8.27
CA GLU A 55 -1.59 4.78 -9.41
C GLU A 55 -2.23 5.33 -10.69
N ALA A 56 -3.51 5.01 -10.93
CA ALA A 56 -4.26 5.60 -12.04
C ALA A 56 -4.35 7.13 -11.92
N LEU A 57 -4.62 7.66 -10.72
CA LEU A 57 -4.65 9.10 -10.47
C LEU A 57 -3.28 9.74 -10.71
N TYR A 58 -2.23 9.14 -10.16
CA TYR A 58 -0.83 9.55 -10.29
C TYR A 58 -0.45 9.73 -11.76
N TYR A 59 -0.59 8.69 -12.59
CA TYR A 59 -0.21 8.78 -14.00
C TYR A 59 -1.13 9.71 -14.81
N SER A 60 -2.41 9.83 -14.45
CA SER A 60 -3.33 10.75 -15.11
C SER A 60 -3.03 12.23 -14.84
N GLN A 61 -2.37 12.53 -13.74
CA GLN A 61 -2.03 13.89 -13.28
C GLN A 61 -0.53 14.03 -12.98
N PHE A 62 0.29 13.31 -13.74
CA PHE A 62 1.73 13.16 -13.48
C PHE A 62 2.44 14.50 -13.30
N ALA A 63 2.14 15.50 -14.14
CA ALA A 63 2.75 16.83 -14.06
C ALA A 63 2.56 17.56 -12.70
N VAL A 64 1.58 17.15 -11.91
CA VAL A 64 1.30 17.72 -10.58
C VAL A 64 1.69 16.75 -9.45
N LEU A 65 1.55 15.45 -9.70
CA LEU A 65 1.69 14.41 -8.67
C LEU A 65 3.04 13.67 -8.68
N GLU A 66 3.88 13.87 -9.70
CA GLU A 66 5.19 13.22 -9.84
C GLU A 66 6.01 13.29 -8.54
N ARG A 67 6.31 12.10 -8.01
CA ARG A 67 7.16 11.87 -6.85
C ARG A 67 7.75 10.47 -6.94
N ASP A 68 9.07 10.36 -6.97
CA ASP A 68 9.80 9.09 -7.09
C ASP A 68 9.34 8.07 -6.02
N GLU A 69 9.11 8.55 -4.80
CA GLU A 69 8.64 7.73 -3.67
C GLU A 69 7.27 7.06 -3.91
N ALA A 70 6.40 7.63 -4.76
CA ALA A 70 5.10 7.01 -5.07
C ALA A 70 5.26 5.75 -5.92
N GLU A 71 6.11 5.80 -6.94
CA GLU A 71 6.38 4.66 -7.84
C GLU A 71 7.07 3.52 -7.10
N GLU A 72 8.00 3.86 -6.20
CA GLU A 72 8.66 2.87 -5.34
C GLU A 72 7.65 2.18 -4.43
N ILE A 73 6.73 2.93 -3.80
CA ILE A 73 5.67 2.35 -2.96
C ILE A 73 4.75 1.43 -3.77
N PHE A 74 4.37 1.79 -5.00
CA PHE A 74 3.56 0.91 -5.86
C PHE A 74 4.28 -0.41 -6.14
N HIS A 75 5.56 -0.34 -6.50
CA HIS A 75 6.38 -1.52 -6.78
C HIS A 75 6.56 -2.43 -5.54
N LEU A 76 6.80 -1.83 -4.37
CA LEU A 76 6.94 -2.57 -3.12
C LEU A 76 5.61 -3.20 -2.70
N PHE A 77 4.48 -2.54 -2.94
CA PHE A 77 3.17 -3.12 -2.70
C PHE A 77 2.91 -4.34 -3.59
N ASP A 78 3.27 -4.29 -4.88
CA ASP A 78 3.16 -5.45 -5.78
C ASP A 78 4.00 -6.64 -5.30
N SER A 79 5.19 -6.37 -4.76
CA SER A 79 6.09 -7.37 -4.20
C SER A 79 5.46 -8.03 -2.97
N TYR A 80 4.98 -7.24 -2.01
CA TYR A 80 4.25 -7.72 -0.83
C TYR A 80 3.00 -8.52 -1.21
N MET A 81 2.16 -7.99 -2.10
CA MET A 81 0.93 -8.64 -2.55
C MET A 81 1.22 -9.99 -3.21
N SER A 82 2.20 -10.04 -4.11
CA SER A 82 2.59 -11.27 -4.82
C SER A 82 3.11 -12.33 -3.86
N GLU A 83 3.92 -11.93 -2.88
CA GLU A 83 4.46 -12.83 -1.86
C GLU A 83 3.35 -13.36 -0.95
N LEU A 84 2.46 -12.50 -0.46
CA LEU A 84 1.35 -12.92 0.41
C LEU A 84 0.40 -13.91 -0.30
N LEU A 85 0.05 -13.65 -1.56
CA LEU A 85 -0.79 -14.57 -2.35
C LEU A 85 -0.07 -15.89 -2.65
N THR A 86 1.24 -15.85 -2.88
CA THR A 86 2.06 -17.05 -3.09
C THR A 86 2.16 -17.88 -1.82
N ASN A 87 2.36 -17.23 -0.69
CA ASN A 87 2.33 -17.85 0.62
C ASN A 87 0.97 -18.52 0.85
N TYR A 88 -0.14 -17.80 0.69
CA TYR A 88 -1.49 -18.35 0.86
C TYR A 88 -1.75 -19.59 -0.03
N LYS A 89 -1.18 -19.63 -1.23
CA LYS A 89 -1.28 -20.77 -2.14
C LYS A 89 -0.42 -21.96 -1.72
N THR A 90 0.78 -21.71 -1.19
CA THR A 90 1.80 -22.75 -0.95
C THR A 90 1.97 -23.12 0.52
N ASP A 91 1.33 -22.40 1.42
CA ASP A 91 1.35 -22.57 2.88
C ASP A 91 2.77 -22.63 3.44
N HIS A 92 3.61 -21.67 3.03
CA HIS A 92 4.99 -21.56 3.51
C HIS A 92 5.12 -20.53 4.64
N SER A 93 6.31 -20.40 5.24
CA SER A 93 6.55 -19.46 6.34
C SER A 93 6.35 -17.99 5.96
N HIS A 94 5.63 -17.22 6.78
CA HIS A 94 5.40 -15.78 6.57
C HIS A 94 6.64 -14.88 6.71
N GLN A 95 7.85 -15.42 6.92
CA GLN A 95 9.07 -14.61 7.05
C GLN A 95 9.33 -13.70 5.85
N TRP A 96 9.17 -14.20 4.63
CA TRP A 96 9.36 -13.38 3.43
C TRP A 96 8.24 -12.37 3.25
N THR A 97 6.98 -12.75 3.54
CA THR A 97 5.84 -11.83 3.55
C THR A 97 6.06 -10.67 4.53
N ASP A 98 6.63 -10.93 5.70
CA ASP A 98 6.99 -9.92 6.69
C ASP A 98 8.08 -8.98 6.18
N ILE A 99 9.14 -9.53 5.57
CA ILE A 99 10.24 -8.74 5.00
C ILE A 99 9.73 -7.78 3.91
N GLU A 100 8.90 -8.26 2.99
CA GLU A 100 8.38 -7.42 1.91
C GLU A 100 7.41 -6.34 2.44
N PHE A 101 6.57 -6.67 3.44
CA PHE A 101 5.72 -5.66 4.08
C PHE A 101 6.54 -4.61 4.83
N ASN A 102 7.55 -5.01 5.59
CA ASN A 102 8.37 -4.06 6.36
C ASN A 102 9.13 -3.11 5.43
N ARG A 103 9.62 -3.58 4.28
CA ARG A 103 10.20 -2.69 3.25
C ARG A 103 9.19 -1.67 2.72
N LEU A 104 8.00 -2.14 2.34
CA LEU A 104 6.91 -1.25 1.91
C LEU A 104 6.60 -0.20 3.00
N LYS A 105 6.50 -0.63 4.25
CA LYS A 105 6.20 0.24 5.39
C LYS A 105 7.29 1.27 5.64
N GLU A 106 8.56 0.87 5.64
CA GLU A 106 9.69 1.77 5.83
C GLU A 106 9.73 2.86 4.74
N THR A 107 9.57 2.48 3.47
CA THR A 107 9.49 3.44 2.36
C THR A 107 8.29 4.38 2.51
N PHE A 108 7.11 3.85 2.86
CA PHE A 108 5.92 4.66 3.09
C PHE A 108 6.10 5.67 4.23
N ASP A 109 6.60 5.24 5.38
CA ASP A 109 6.80 6.08 6.56
C ASP A 109 7.86 7.17 6.34
N SER A 110 8.82 6.93 5.44
CA SER A 110 9.84 7.92 5.05
C SER A 110 9.37 8.92 3.98
N SER A 111 8.19 8.71 3.38
CA SER A 111 7.67 9.50 2.26
C SER A 111 6.75 10.65 2.68
N ALA A 112 6.37 11.51 1.72
CA ALA A 112 5.34 12.52 1.95
C ALA A 112 3.93 11.94 2.27
N PHE A 113 3.74 10.62 2.10
CA PHE A 113 2.47 9.93 2.34
C PHE A 113 2.32 9.44 3.77
N ALA A 114 3.38 9.44 4.57
CA ALA A 114 3.37 8.97 5.96
C ALA A 114 2.17 9.53 6.74
N PHE A 115 1.65 8.71 7.67
CA PHE A 115 0.46 9.06 8.45
C PHE A 115 0.66 10.33 9.30
N GLU A 116 1.89 10.61 9.71
CA GLU A 116 2.25 11.73 10.59
C GLU A 116 2.43 13.06 9.85
N ASN A 117 2.53 13.05 8.52
CA ASN A 117 2.75 14.26 7.72
C ASN A 117 1.42 15.00 7.47
N HIS A 118 1.03 15.91 8.37
CA HIS A 118 -0.14 16.80 8.25
C HIS A 118 0.20 18.18 7.68
#